data_AF-A0A355G767-F1
#
_entry.id   AF-A0A355G767-F1
#
_cell.length_a   1.000
_cell.length_b   1.000
_cell.length_c   1.000
_cell.angle_alpha   90.00
_cell.angle_beta   90.00
_cell.angle_gamma   90.00
#
_symmetry.space_group_name_H-M   'P 1'
#
loop_
_entity.id
_entity.type
_entity.pdbx_description
1 polymer ?
#
loop_
_entity_poly.entity_id
_entity_poly.type
_entity_poly.pdbx_seq_one_letter_code
_entity_poly.pdbx_strand_id
1 'polypeptide(L)'
;DEFLDEILDGEMIFRVEESTQKSVYKIGNTEVRFQTRAEEHFPVAVSSMVCKYTREVMMEQFNQYWCQHVTDLKPTKGYPVDARRFKSEIAMAQERLEISDQILWRGQ
;
A
#
# COMPACT_ATOMS: atom_id res chain seq x y z
N ASP A 1 12.94 -16.84 -11.15
CA ASP A 1 14.29 -16.50 -11.62
C ASP A 1 14.29 -15.34 -12.61
N GLU A 2 13.40 -15.32 -13.61
CA GLU A 2 13.36 -14.24 -14.63
C GLU A 2 13.08 -12.80 -14.10
N PHE A 3 12.29 -12.64 -13.03
CA PHE A 3 11.91 -11.31 -12.53
C PHE A 3 12.96 -10.59 -11.67
N LEU A 4 14.02 -11.28 -11.24
CA LEU A 4 15.02 -10.69 -10.34
C LEU A 4 16.30 -10.28 -11.07
N ASP A 5 16.65 -10.93 -12.20
CA ASP A 5 17.86 -10.60 -12.97
C ASP A 5 17.82 -9.18 -13.57
N GLU A 6 16.65 -8.71 -14.00
CA GLU A 6 16.49 -7.37 -14.61
C GLU A 6 16.62 -6.22 -13.59
N ILE A 7 16.36 -6.49 -12.30
CA ILE A 7 16.36 -5.47 -11.23
C ILE A 7 17.73 -5.36 -10.56
N LEU A 8 18.56 -6.41 -10.65
CA LEU A 8 19.78 -6.55 -9.85
C LEU A 8 21.05 -6.46 -10.69
N ASP A 9 20.97 -5.90 -11.90
CA ASP A 9 22.12 -5.63 -12.79
C ASP A 9 23.04 -6.86 -13.02
N GLY A 10 22.47 -8.07 -13.03
CA GLY A 10 23.22 -9.32 -13.21
C GLY A 10 24.00 -9.81 -11.98
N GLU A 11 23.77 -9.23 -10.79
CA GLU A 11 24.31 -9.74 -9.54
C GLU A 11 23.68 -11.08 -9.16
N MET A 12 24.52 -12.08 -8.85
CA MET A 12 24.03 -13.39 -8.45
C MET A 12 23.32 -13.32 -7.09
N ILE A 13 22.12 -13.92 -7.04
CA ILE A 13 21.30 -13.99 -5.84
C ILE A 13 21.58 -15.31 -5.13
N PHE A 14 22.17 -15.22 -3.94
CA PHE A 14 22.38 -16.37 -3.09
C PHE A 14 21.28 -16.45 -2.05
N ARG A 15 20.44 -17.47 -2.16
CA ARG A 15 19.50 -17.85 -1.11
C ARG A 15 20.28 -18.40 0.09
N VAL A 16 20.23 -17.69 1.22
CA VAL A 16 20.92 -18.09 2.46
C VAL A 16 20.02 -18.90 3.38
N GLU A 17 18.77 -18.44 3.56
CA GLU A 17 17.77 -19.08 4.41
C GLU A 17 16.39 -18.84 3.79
N GLU A 18 15.50 -19.82 3.83
CA GLU A 18 14.06 -19.59 3.60
C GLU A 18 13.24 -20.41 4.57
N SER A 19 12.32 -19.72 5.23
CA SER A 19 11.32 -20.29 6.11
C SER A 19 10.06 -19.44 6.06
N THR A 20 9.00 -19.89 6.71
CA THR A 20 7.77 -19.10 6.85
C THR A 20 7.97 -17.82 7.67
N GLN A 21 8.95 -17.81 8.58
CA GLN A 21 9.19 -16.68 9.48
C GLN A 21 10.20 -15.70 8.91
N LYS A 22 11.17 -16.19 8.14
CA LYS A 22 12.28 -15.38 7.66
C LYS A 22 12.92 -16.02 6.42
N SER A 23 13.15 -15.20 5.41
CA SER A 23 13.93 -15.52 4.21
C SER A 23 15.03 -14.49 4.01
N VAL A 24 16.24 -14.96 3.72
CA VAL A 24 17.44 -14.14 3.57
C VAL A 24 18.11 -14.44 2.24
N TYR A 25 18.36 -13.38 1.48
CA TYR A 25 19.04 -13.42 0.19
C TYR A 25 20.25 -12.50 0.23
N LYS A 26 21.36 -12.92 -0.36
CA LYS A 26 22.53 -12.08 -0.61
C LYS A 26 22.59 -11.72 -2.08
N ILE A 27 22.79 -10.44 -2.36
CA ILE A 27 22.90 -9.88 -3.71
C ILE A 27 24.15 -8.99 -3.70
N GLY A 28 25.23 -9.46 -4.32
CA GLY A 28 26.56 -8.87 -4.14
C GLY A 28 26.92 -8.73 -2.65
N ASN A 29 27.12 -7.50 -2.18
CA ASN A 29 27.43 -7.18 -0.78
C ASN A 29 26.19 -6.84 0.08
N THR A 30 24.99 -6.89 -0.49
CA THR A 30 23.74 -6.54 0.19
C THR A 30 23.02 -7.78 0.68
N GLU A 31 22.51 -7.74 1.91
CA GLU A 31 21.58 -8.74 2.43
C GLU A 31 20.15 -8.19 2.38
N VAL A 32 19.26 -8.91 1.71
CA VAL A 32 17.82 -8.64 1.70
C VAL A 32 17.11 -9.67 2.56
N ARG A 33 16.30 -9.18 3.50
CA ARG A 33 15.57 -10.01 4.44
C ARG A 33 14.07 -9.75 4.37
N PHE A 34 13.32 -10.83 4.17
CA PHE A 34 11.88 -10.85 4.34
C PHE A 34 11.58 -11.55 5.66
N GLN A 35 10.91 -10.87 6.58
CA GLN A 35 10.69 -11.40 7.92
C GLN A 35 9.30 -11.03 8.44
N THR A 36 8.60 -11.99 9.04
CA THR A 36 7.35 -11.75 9.75
C THR A 36 7.63 -10.99 11.05
N ARG A 37 6.77 -10.03 11.39
CA ARG A 37 6.95 -9.19 12.59
C ARG A 37 8.30 -8.46 12.65
N ALA A 38 8.79 -8.02 11.50
CA ALA A 38 10.08 -7.33 11.38
C ALA A 38 10.13 -5.98 12.10
N GLU A 39 9.02 -5.47 12.64
CA GLU A 39 8.99 -4.32 13.56
C GLU A 39 9.78 -4.53 14.85
N GLU A 40 10.31 -5.72 15.12
CA GLU A 40 11.38 -5.89 16.13
C GLU A 40 12.65 -5.07 15.79
N HIS A 41 12.88 -4.78 14.50
CA HIS A 41 14.00 -3.97 14.03
C HIS A 41 13.59 -2.50 13.99
N PHE A 42 14.35 -1.65 14.69
CA PHE A 42 14.02 -0.23 14.85
C PHE A 42 13.75 0.52 13.52
N PRO A 43 14.54 0.37 12.44
CA PRO A 43 14.26 1.03 11.17
C PRO A 43 12.91 0.61 10.56
N VAL A 44 12.55 -0.67 10.71
CA VAL A 44 11.28 -1.22 10.21
C VAL A 44 10.11 -0.71 11.06
N ALA A 45 10.28 -0.68 12.39
CA ALA A 45 9.28 -0.14 13.30
C ALA A 45 8.93 1.32 12.99
N VAL A 46 9.96 2.17 12.84
CA VAL A 46 9.78 3.59 12.51
C VAL A 46 9.12 3.75 11.14
N SER A 47 9.59 3.01 10.13
CA SER A 47 8.98 3.01 8.80
C SER A 47 7.50 2.62 8.85
N SER A 48 7.16 1.60 9.65
CA SER A 48 5.78 1.16 9.85
C SER A 48 4.91 2.24 10.49
N MET A 49 5.43 2.94 11.52
CA MET A 49 4.73 4.04 12.17
C MET A 49 4.49 5.21 11.22
N VAL A 50 5.51 5.62 10.46
CA VAL A 50 5.39 6.70 9.47
C VAL A 50 4.36 6.35 8.42
N CYS A 51 4.43 5.14 7.83
CA CYS A 51 3.45 4.71 6.82
C CYS A 51 2.01 4.67 7.36
N LYS A 52 1.80 4.18 8.59
CA LYS A 52 0.48 4.18 9.23
C LYS A 52 -0.02 5.61 9.46
N TYR A 53 0.83 6.49 9.99
CA TYR A 53 0.46 7.88 10.20
C TYR A 53 0.10 8.59 8.89
N THR A 54 0.94 8.45 7.86
CA THR A 54 0.65 9.02 6.53
C THR A 54 -0.64 8.46 5.94
N ARG A 55 -0.92 7.17 6.11
CA ARG A 55 -2.21 6.57 5.69
C ARG A 55 -3.39 7.28 6.35
N GLU A 56 -3.36 7.45 7.67
CA GLU A 56 -4.47 8.08 8.40
C GLU A 56 -4.68 9.53 7.94
N VAL A 57 -3.62 10.33 7.83
CA VAL A 57 -3.70 11.72 7.33
C VAL A 57 -4.27 11.76 5.91
N MET A 58 -3.80 10.88 5.01
CA MET A 58 -4.31 10.83 3.63
C MET A 58 -5.78 10.39 3.59
N MET A 59 -6.20 9.49 4.48
CA MET A 59 -7.60 9.05 4.58
C MET A 59 -8.51 10.17 5.11
N GLU A 60 -8.04 10.99 6.05
CA GLU A 60 -8.75 12.18 6.52
C GLU A 60 -8.95 13.17 5.37
N GLN A 61 -7.89 13.52 4.65
CA GLN A 61 -7.97 14.45 3.51
C GLN A 61 -8.86 13.89 2.39
N PHE A 62 -8.76 12.60 2.10
CA PHE A 62 -9.60 11.94 1.11
C PHE A 62 -11.09 12.03 1.48
N ASN A 63 -11.44 11.72 2.73
CA ASN A 63 -12.82 11.84 3.19
C ASN A 63 -13.31 13.29 3.18
N GLN A 64 -12.49 14.24 3.64
CA GLN A 64 -12.84 15.67 3.63
C GLN A 64 -13.16 16.16 2.21
N TYR A 65 -12.35 15.78 1.22
CA TYR A 65 -12.59 16.13 -0.18
C TYR A 65 -13.97 15.67 -0.64
N TRP A 66 -14.31 14.39 -0.43
CA TRP A 66 -15.60 13.86 -0.90
C TRP A 66 -16.79 14.39 -0.12
N CYS A 67 -16.66 14.63 1.19
CA CYS A 67 -17.72 15.24 2.00
C CYS A 67 -18.04 16.68 1.58
N GLN A 68 -17.12 17.39 0.91
CA GLN A 68 -17.42 18.70 0.31
C GLN A 68 -18.28 18.58 -0.95
N HIS A 69 -18.29 17.42 -1.61
CA HIS A 69 -19.00 17.19 -2.87
C HIS A 69 -20.29 16.38 -2.74
N VAL A 70 -20.44 15.63 -1.65
CA VAL A 70 -21.58 14.76 -1.35
C VAL A 70 -22.05 15.03 0.07
N THR A 71 -23.25 15.62 0.18
CA THR A 71 -23.89 15.90 1.47
C THR A 71 -24.17 14.60 2.23
N ASP A 72 -23.98 14.62 3.56
CA ASP A 72 -24.21 13.49 4.46
C ASP A 72 -23.41 12.21 4.14
N LEU A 73 -22.33 12.34 3.37
CA LEU A 73 -21.44 11.23 3.06
C LEU A 73 -20.77 10.69 4.32
N LYS A 74 -20.91 9.38 4.56
CA LYS A 74 -20.22 8.72 5.68
C LYS A 74 -18.76 8.42 5.31
N PRO A 75 -17.78 8.89 6.10
CA PRO A 75 -16.37 8.61 5.86
C PRO A 75 -16.06 7.13 5.71
N THR A 76 -15.09 6.79 4.88
CA THR A 76 -14.58 5.44 4.69
C THR A 76 -13.23 5.22 5.35
N LYS A 77 -12.96 3.97 5.73
CA LYS A 77 -11.62 3.48 6.15
C LYS A 77 -10.87 2.77 5.02
N GLY A 78 -11.50 2.62 3.85
CA GLY A 78 -10.91 1.99 2.66
C GLY A 78 -10.83 0.46 2.71
N TYR A 79 -11.53 -0.21 3.64
CA TYR A 79 -11.62 -1.68 3.64
C TYR A 79 -12.56 -2.18 2.55
N PRO A 80 -12.35 -3.36 1.93
CA PRO A 80 -13.07 -3.75 0.70
C PRO A 80 -14.60 -3.63 0.72
N VAL A 81 -15.25 -3.98 1.84
CA VAL A 81 -16.70 -3.86 1.99
C VAL A 81 -17.13 -2.40 2.07
N ASP A 82 -16.44 -1.62 2.89
CA ASP A 82 -16.72 -0.19 3.11
C ASP A 82 -16.35 0.66 1.89
N ALA A 83 -15.26 0.31 1.20
CA ALA A 83 -14.79 0.97 -0.01
C ALA A 83 -15.80 0.82 -1.16
N ARG A 84 -16.45 -0.33 -1.31
CA ARG A 84 -17.53 -0.53 -2.30
C ARG A 84 -18.74 0.36 -2.01
N ARG A 85 -19.18 0.42 -0.75
CA ARG A 85 -20.26 1.33 -0.32
C ARG A 85 -19.90 2.77 -0.65
N PHE A 86 -18.73 3.23 -0.19
CA PHE A 86 -18.27 4.58 -0.42
C PHE A 86 -18.17 4.91 -1.91
N LYS A 87 -17.65 4.00 -2.72
CA LYS A 87 -17.55 4.13 -4.17
C LYS A 87 -18.92 4.35 -4.84
N SER A 88 -19.93 3.58 -4.42
CA SER A 88 -21.30 3.76 -4.90
C SER A 88 -21.88 5.12 -4.47
N GLU A 89 -21.64 5.55 -3.24
CA GLU A 89 -22.15 6.83 -2.71
C GLU A 89 -21.52 8.06 -3.41
N ILE A 90 -20.27 7.98 -3.84
CA ILE A 90 -19.58 9.09 -4.54
C ILE A 90 -19.77 9.08 -6.07
N ALA A 91 -20.41 8.07 -6.65
CA ALA A 91 -20.38 7.82 -8.11
C ALA A 91 -20.86 9.03 -8.94
N MET A 92 -21.98 9.66 -8.57
CA MET A 92 -22.48 10.84 -9.26
C MET A 92 -21.53 12.05 -9.15
N ALA A 93 -20.92 12.23 -7.97
CA ALA A 93 -19.96 13.31 -7.77
C ALA A 93 -18.66 13.05 -8.55
N GLN A 94 -18.21 11.81 -8.60
CA GLN A 94 -17.04 11.40 -9.38
C GLN A 94 -17.23 11.69 -10.87
N GLU A 95 -18.38 11.30 -11.44
CA GLU A 95 -18.72 11.55 -12.85
C GLU A 95 -18.73 13.05 -13.15
N ARG A 96 -19.41 13.85 -12.31
CA ARG A 96 -19.46 15.31 -12.44
C ARG A 96 -18.08 15.98 -12.34
N LEU A 97 -17.16 15.42 -11.56
CA LEU A 97 -15.80 15.94 -11.38
C LEU A 97 -14.81 15.37 -12.40
N GLU A 98 -15.28 14.51 -13.32
CA GLU A 98 -14.46 13.88 -14.38
C GLU A 98 -13.26 13.09 -13.83
N ILE A 99 -13.40 12.50 -12.64
CA ILE A 99 -12.32 11.73 -12.00
C ILE A 99 -12.33 10.29 -12.53
N SER A 100 -11.27 9.92 -13.24
CA SER A 100 -11.07 8.56 -13.76
C SER A 100 -11.09 7.50 -12.66
N ASP A 101 -11.72 6.36 -12.96
CA ASP A 101 -11.82 5.24 -12.04
C ASP A 101 -10.44 4.69 -11.62
N GLN A 102 -9.46 4.73 -12.53
CA GLN A 102 -8.09 4.25 -12.29
C GLN A 102 -7.35 5.02 -11.20
N ILE A 103 -7.76 6.26 -10.91
CA ILE A 103 -7.19 7.08 -9.84
C ILE A 103 -7.72 6.61 -8.48
N LEU A 104 -8.98 6.17 -8.42
CA LEU A 104 -9.69 5.85 -7.18
C LEU A 104 -9.70 4.36 -6.84
N TRP A 105 -9.67 3.50 -7.85
CA TRP A 105 -9.80 2.05 -7.69
C TRP A 105 -8.64 1.32 -8.35
N ARG A 106 -7.97 0.47 -7.58
CA ARG A 106 -6.88 -0.39 -8.04
C ARG A 106 -7.32 -1.84 -7.92
N GLY A 107 -7.40 -2.55 -9.03
CA GLY A 107 -7.88 -3.94 -9.11
C GLY A 107 -9.09 -4.06 -10.05
N GLN A 108 -8.80 -4.24 -11.34
CA GLN A 108 -9.64 -5.01 -12.24
C GLN A 108 -9.29 -6.48 -12.10
#